data_AF-A0A351F3V7-F1
#
_entry.id   AF-A0A351F3V7-F1
#
_cell.length_a   1.000
_cell.length_b   1.000
_cell.length_c   1.000
_cell.angle_alpha   90.00
_cell.angle_beta   90.00
_cell.angle_gamma   90.00
#
_symmetry.space_group_name_H-M   'P 1'
#
loop_
_entity.id
_entity.type
_entity.pdbx_description
1 polymer ?
#
loop_
_entity_poly.entity_id
_entity_poly.type
_entity_poly.pdbx_seq_one_letter_code
_entity_poly.pdbx_strand_id
1 'polypeptide(L)'
;NLDYNTFKRELHFAKQEQDTTDDMSDFSAEGSIPPEQSYGEQESSFKESKNPGKSNTPVLDNFGRDISKLAIENKLDPIIGREKEIERVSQILSRRKKNNPIL
;
A
#
# COMPACT_ATOMS: atom_id res chain seq x y z
N ASN A 1 3.63 -13.91 27.59
CA ASN A 1 2.55 -13.56 26.64
C ASN A 1 2.44 -12.05 26.57
N LEU A 2 3.03 -11.45 25.54
CA LEU A 2 2.91 -10.02 25.25
C LEU A 2 1.48 -9.79 24.72
N ASP A 3 0.64 -9.18 25.54
CA ASP A 3 -0.75 -8.86 25.20
C ASP A 3 -0.82 -7.52 24.44
N TYR A 4 -1.66 -7.48 23.40
CA TYR A 4 -1.85 -6.30 22.54
C TYR A 4 -2.29 -5.07 23.37
N ASN A 5 -3.07 -5.29 24.43
CA ASN A 5 -3.52 -4.21 25.31
C ASN A 5 -2.39 -3.56 26.11
N THR A 6 -1.37 -4.34 26.49
CA THR A 6 -0.19 -3.83 27.21
C THR A 6 0.68 -2.99 26.27
N PHE A 7 0.93 -3.50 25.06
CA PHE A 7 1.73 -2.79 24.07
C PHE A 7 1.04 -1.51 23.58
N LYS A 8 -0.29 -1.55 23.40
CA LYS A 8 -1.09 -0.39 23.01
C LYS A 8 -1.09 0.70 24.10
N ARG A 9 -1.11 0.31 25.37
CA ARG A 9 -1.00 1.26 26.49
C ARG A 9 0.37 1.93 26.53
N GLU A 10 1.43 1.16 26.32
CA GLU A 10 2.81 1.66 26.31
C GLU A 10 3.06 2.61 25.13
N LEU A 11 2.53 2.28 23.95
CA LEU A 11 2.59 3.12 22.76
C LEU A 11 1.79 4.44 22.93
N HIS A 12 0.63 4.37 23.59
CA HIS A 12 -0.16 5.57 23.91
C HIS A 12 0.57 6.48 24.91
N PHE A 13 1.26 5.91 25.89
CA PHE A 13 2.05 6.66 26.88
C PHE A 13 3.27 7.33 26.22
N ALA A 14 4.01 6.59 25.38
CA ALA A 14 5.18 7.12 24.67
C ALA A 14 4.82 8.23 23.68
N LYS A 15 3.59 8.22 23.14
CA LYS A 15 3.08 9.27 22.26
C LYS A 15 2.65 10.53 23.02
N GLN A 16 2.31 10.39 24.30
CA GLN A 16 1.89 11.49 25.17
C GLN A 16 3.08 12.24 25.78
N GLU A 17 4.25 11.60 25.94
CA GLU A 17 5.46 12.28 26.44
C GLU A 17 6.17 13.15 25.40
N GLN A 18 5.92 12.97 24.10
CA GLN A 18 6.56 13.80 23.06
C GLN A 18 5.83 15.10 22.71
N ASP A 19 4.60 15.30 23.20
CA ASP A 19 3.77 16.47 22.89
C ASP A 19 3.61 17.46 24.07
N THR A 20 4.37 17.34 25.17
CA THR A 20 4.19 18.22 26.37
C THR A 20 5.17 19.38 26.50
N THR A 21 5.95 19.73 25.46
CA THR A 21 6.78 20.96 25.50
C THR A 21 6.23 22.15 24.73
N ASP A 22 5.10 22.06 24.04
CA ASP A 22 4.51 23.23 23.40
C ASP A 22 2.99 23.29 23.63
N ASP A 23 2.59 24.40 24.26
CA ASP A 23 1.26 25.00 24.31
C ASP A 23 0.31 24.69 25.49
N MET A 24 0.14 25.74 26.30
CA MET A 24 -0.92 25.96 27.27
C MET A 24 -2.16 26.50 26.53
N SER A 25 -3.28 25.80 26.55
CA SER A 25 -4.66 26.35 26.59
C SER A 25 -5.68 25.21 26.47
N ASP A 26 -6.34 24.87 27.58
CA ASP A 26 -7.73 25.30 27.86
C ASP A 26 -8.74 24.92 26.76
N PHE A 27 -9.38 23.75 26.91
CA PHE A 27 -10.81 23.65 26.64
C PHE A 27 -11.43 22.45 27.36
N SER A 28 -12.61 22.69 27.90
CA SER A 28 -13.30 21.88 28.90
C SER A 28 -14.10 20.71 28.30
N ALA A 29 -14.30 19.69 29.15
CA ALA A 29 -15.52 18.92 29.39
C ALA A 29 -16.37 18.31 28.24
N GLU A 30 -16.97 17.18 28.63
CA GLU A 30 -18.21 16.58 28.15
C GLU A 30 -18.08 15.45 27.10
N GLY A 31 -18.71 14.32 27.47
CA GLY A 31 -18.63 13.06 26.77
C GLY A 31 -19.31 13.04 25.41
N SER A 32 -18.85 12.12 24.57
CA SER A 32 -19.59 11.67 23.39
C SER A 32 -19.22 10.20 23.14
N ILE A 33 -20.23 9.35 23.20
CA ILE A 33 -20.20 7.91 22.93
C ILE A 33 -19.62 7.68 21.53
N PRO A 34 -18.61 6.81 21.33
CA PRO A 34 -18.13 6.49 19.98
C PRO A 34 -19.22 5.71 19.22
N PRO A 35 -19.56 6.06 17.98
CA PRO A 35 -20.54 5.32 17.19
C PRO A 35 -19.96 3.96 16.76
N GLU A 36 -20.79 2.91 16.89
CA GLU A 36 -20.55 1.60 16.29
C GLU A 36 -20.23 1.74 14.80
N GLN A 37 -19.07 1.25 14.37
CA GLN A 37 -18.79 1.09 12.94
C GLN A 37 -19.30 -0.28 12.49
N SER A 38 -20.43 -0.23 11.79
CA SER A 38 -20.94 -1.26 10.89
C SER A 38 -19.86 -1.65 9.89
N TYR A 39 -19.50 -2.95 9.86
CA TYR A 39 -18.62 -3.52 8.84
C TYR A 39 -19.38 -3.60 7.51
N GLY A 40 -19.35 -2.51 6.75
CA GLY A 40 -19.75 -2.47 5.36
C GLY A 40 -18.59 -2.90 4.46
N GLU A 41 -18.83 -3.95 3.69
CA GLU A 41 -18.01 -4.40 2.56
C GLU A 41 -17.72 -3.22 1.60
N GLN A 42 -16.48 -3.10 1.13
CA GLN A 42 -16.18 -2.23 0.00
C GLN A 42 -15.05 -2.77 -0.90
N GLU A 43 -15.39 -2.75 -2.17
CA GLU A 43 -14.73 -3.34 -3.32
C GLU A 43 -13.29 -2.85 -3.52
N SER A 44 -12.45 -3.74 -4.05
CA SER A 44 -11.06 -3.49 -4.42
C SER A 44 -10.96 -2.51 -5.59
N SER A 45 -10.91 -1.22 -5.29
CA SER A 45 -10.46 -0.19 -6.22
C SER A 45 -8.93 -0.09 -6.13
N PHE A 46 -8.22 -0.54 -7.17
CA PHE A 46 -6.78 -0.33 -7.32
C PHE A 46 -6.49 1.16 -7.52
N LYS A 47 -6.34 1.91 -6.42
CA LYS A 47 -5.83 3.27 -6.44
C LYS A 47 -4.31 3.25 -6.45
N GLU A 48 -3.74 3.59 -7.61
CA GLU A 48 -2.32 3.86 -7.79
C GLU A 48 -1.92 5.12 -6.99
N SER A 49 -1.21 4.91 -5.89
CA SER A 49 -0.69 5.99 -5.04
C SER A 49 0.53 6.63 -5.70
N LYS A 50 0.29 7.69 -6.48
CA LYS A 50 1.32 8.63 -6.94
C LYS A 50 1.84 9.48 -5.77
N ASN A 51 2.76 8.93 -4.98
CA ASN A 51 3.59 9.71 -4.06
C ASN A 51 5.01 9.84 -4.64
N PRO A 52 5.44 11.04 -5.08
CA PRO A 52 6.78 11.27 -5.60
C PRO A 52 7.73 11.58 -4.44
N GLY A 53 8.13 10.57 -3.66
CA GLY A 53 9.01 10.86 -2.51
C GLY A 53 9.85 9.71 -1.97
N LYS A 54 9.39 8.46 -2.05
CA LYS A 54 10.12 7.22 -1.73
C LYS A 54 9.32 6.08 -2.33
N SER A 55 9.97 5.14 -3.02
CA SER A 55 9.28 3.93 -3.44
C SER A 55 8.85 3.15 -2.20
N ASN A 56 7.69 2.51 -2.28
CA ASN A 56 7.22 1.62 -1.21
C ASN A 56 8.07 0.33 -1.11
N THR A 57 9.04 0.16 -2.01
CA THR A 57 9.83 -1.07 -2.19
C THR A 57 11.33 -0.78 -2.35
N PRO A 58 12.01 -0.26 -1.31
CA PRO A 58 13.41 0.16 -1.39
C PRO A 58 14.39 -0.99 -1.72
N VAL A 59 14.06 -2.22 -1.35
CA VAL A 59 14.89 -3.39 -1.72
C VAL A 59 14.73 -3.73 -3.20
N LEU A 60 13.50 -3.68 -3.72
CA LEU A 60 13.23 -4.04 -5.12
C LEU A 60 13.89 -3.07 -6.10
N ASP A 61 13.97 -1.78 -5.76
CA ASP A 61 14.58 -0.77 -6.60
C ASP A 61 16.09 -0.97 -6.83
N ASN A 62 16.77 -1.61 -5.87
CA ASN A 62 18.21 -1.87 -5.99
C ASN A 62 18.53 -3.10 -6.86
N PHE A 63 17.59 -4.04 -6.97
CA PHE A 63 17.82 -5.33 -7.64
C PHE A 63 16.95 -5.54 -8.89
N GLY A 64 15.91 -4.74 -9.06
CA GLY A 64 14.96 -4.83 -10.16
C GLY A 64 14.94 -3.57 -11.00
N ARG A 65 14.45 -3.71 -12.24
CA ARG A 65 14.09 -2.59 -13.11
C ARG A 65 12.59 -2.62 -13.32
N ASP A 66 11.92 -1.50 -13.04
CA ASP A 66 10.48 -1.36 -13.27
C ASP A 66 10.19 -1.12 -14.75
N ILE A 67 9.75 -2.18 -15.44
CA ILE A 67 9.35 -2.14 -16.84
C ILE A 67 8.02 -1.41 -17.05
N SER A 68 7.11 -1.42 -16.07
CA SER A 68 5.81 -0.75 -16.15
C SER A 68 5.99 0.76 -16.19
N LYS A 69 6.89 1.29 -15.37
CA LYS A 69 7.27 2.71 -15.39
C LYS A 69 7.89 3.11 -16.73
N LEU A 70 8.80 2.30 -17.27
CA LEU A 70 9.43 2.58 -18.57
C LEU A 70 8.42 2.56 -19.72
N ALA A 71 7.40 1.71 -19.65
CA ALA A 71 6.31 1.68 -20.62
C ALA A 71 5.49 2.98 -20.61
N ILE A 72 5.12 3.48 -19.42
CA ILE A 72 4.38 4.74 -19.26
C ILE A 72 5.20 5.94 -19.78
N GLU A 73 6.51 5.91 -19.55
CA GLU A 73 7.44 6.93 -20.04
C GLU A 73 7.75 6.80 -21.55
N ASN A 74 7.16 5.83 -22.25
CA ASN A 74 7.39 5.52 -23.68
C ASN A 74 8.88 5.30 -24.03
N LYS A 75 9.64 4.72 -23.09
CA LYS A 75 11.07 4.41 -23.25
C LYS A 75 11.33 2.97 -23.69
N LEU A 76 10.29 2.18 -23.95
CA LEU A 76 10.40 0.82 -24.44
C LEU A 76 10.29 0.79 -25.96
N ASP A 77 11.12 -0.03 -26.60
CA ASP A 77 11.05 -0.23 -28.04
C ASP A 77 9.77 -0.98 -28.43
N PRO A 78 9.12 -0.58 -29.54
CA PRO A 78 7.93 -1.27 -30.03
C PRO A 78 8.28 -2.69 -30.47
N ILE A 79 7.47 -3.66 -30.03
CA ILE A 79 7.64 -5.07 -30.39
C ILE A 79 6.66 -5.42 -31.52
N ILE A 80 7.18 -5.97 -32.61
CA ILE A 80 6.40 -6.35 -33.79
C ILE A 80 6.43 -7.88 -33.96
N GLY A 81 5.30 -8.50 -34.25
CA GLY A 81 5.21 -9.92 -34.63
C GLY A 81 5.15 -10.91 -33.46
N ARG A 82 4.89 -10.43 -32.24
CA ARG A 82 4.74 -11.25 -31.01
C ARG A 82 3.33 -11.22 -30.42
N GLU A 83 2.33 -10.97 -31.25
CA GLU A 83 0.95 -10.75 -30.80
C GLU A 83 0.37 -12.01 -30.13
N LYS A 84 0.65 -13.20 -30.67
CA LYS A 84 0.16 -14.48 -30.15
C LYS A 84 0.75 -14.83 -28.79
N GLU A 85 2.03 -14.54 -28.58
CA GLU A 85 2.74 -14.77 -27.33
C GLU A 85 2.22 -13.83 -26.24
N ILE A 86 2.07 -12.54 -26.56
CA ILE A 86 1.53 -11.53 -25.64
C ILE A 86 0.12 -11.91 -25.20
N GLU A 87 -0.74 -12.31 -26.14
CA GLU A 87 -2.09 -12.78 -25.86
C GLU A 87 -2.07 -14.00 -24.92
N ARG A 88 -1.24 -15.01 -25.23
CA ARG A 88 -1.12 -16.22 -24.41
C ARG A 88 -0.61 -15.92 -22.99
N VAL A 89 0.38 -15.04 -22.85
CA VAL A 89 0.93 -14.62 -21.54
C VAL A 89 -0.17 -13.95 -20.71
N SER A 90 -0.92 -13.01 -21.30
CA SER A 90 -2.05 -12.35 -20.63
C SER A 90 -3.12 -13.34 -20.15
N GLN A 91 -3.48 -14.31 -21.00
CA GLN A 91 -4.42 -15.37 -20.65
C GLN A 91 -3.92 -16.28 -19.51
N ILE A 92 -2.63 -16.63 -19.50
CA ILE A 92 -2.03 -17.47 -18.44
C ILE A 92 -2.04 -16.74 -17.11
N LEU A 93 -1.59 -15.48 -17.09
CA LEU A 93 -1.54 -14.64 -15.88
C LEU A 93 -2.92 -14.46 -15.23
N SER A 94 -4.00 -14.47 -16.03
CA SER A 94 -5.38 -14.31 -15.57
C SER A 94 -5.97 -15.56 -14.88
N ARG A 95 -5.27 -16.70 -14.86
CA ARG A 95 -5.78 -17.96 -14.27
C ARG A 95 -5.63 -17.98 -12.75
N ARG A 96 -6.48 -18.75 -12.06
CA ARG A 96 -6.34 -19.01 -10.61
C ARG A 96 -5.21 -20.00 -10.28
N LYS A 97 -4.91 -20.95 -11.19
CA LYS A 97 -3.90 -22.00 -11.01
C LYS A 97 -2.96 -22.02 -12.20
N LYS A 98 -1.67 -22.31 -11.97
CA LYS A 98 -0.60 -22.31 -12.98
C LYS A 98 -0.57 -20.98 -13.77
N ASN A 99 -0.53 -19.88 -13.05
CA ASN A 99 -0.58 -18.53 -13.58
C ASN A 99 0.80 -17.94 -13.89
N ASN A 100 1.88 -18.68 -13.66
CA ASN A 100 3.23 -18.25 -13.99
C ASN A 100 3.59 -18.77 -15.39
N PRO A 101 3.56 -17.92 -16.44
CA PRO A 101 3.99 -18.33 -17.77
C PRO A 101 5.49 -18.64 -17.76
N ILE A 102 5.85 -19.70 -18.49
CA ILE A 102 7.24 -20.00 -18.86
C ILE A 102 7.34 -19.79 -20.37
N LEU A 103 8.33 -19.01 -20.79
CA LEU A 103 8.58 -18.65 -22.19
C LEU A 103 9.78 -19.43 -22.72
#